data_AF-A0A959PAF4-F1
#
_entry.id   AF-A0A959PAF4-F1
#
_cell.length_a   1.000
_cell.length_b   1.000
_cell.length_c   1.000
_cell.angle_alpha   90.00
_cell.angle_beta   90.00
_cell.angle_gamma   90.00
#
_symmetry.space_group_name_H-M   'P 1'
#
loop_
_entity.id
_entity.type
_entity.pdbx_description
1 polymer ?
#
loop_
_entity_poly.entity_id
_entity_poly.type
_entity_poly.pdbx_seq_one_letter_code
_entity_poly.pdbx_strand_id
1 'polypeptide(L)'
;LNQNQSNGLQSSGSGWYFYNTTTLSFGANNFRQKWGDRKLEDNWRRSNKRSNALNEITNETGDTVQATTAQLMDPNFYKKDIPRTKEQKDSANIKIQNAYYDLGTIYKEQLSERQRAIQTFEDLLKRYPKGIWNLETYYQLYRLYREEGDQRRMQEYANRILREFPESDYANIIRDPKYLEKLEKLRGRLGSMYDMAFTNFNKGEYERVIQAADSALTAFDKDDLLSKFALLKVMAIGATEKLIVYRKALEDYIAKYTAAPEKERAVEMLEYVKGLMGETVPDEKVAENMVEKAPNEDGYVFDESATHYYVLIGEGLPELSQMKGRISNFNSTMFSLESLSIKNLQYSTTEDLIFVQGFQETKKAMDYFNAIKADTVVFEGVNLTMTSQFVISQPNFTRFYQTKQIPPYMQFFTKNYIEKED
;
A
#
# COMPACT_ATOMS: atom_id res chain seq x y z
N LEU A 1 -48.84 50.43 7.30
CA LEU A 1 -49.25 51.58 6.47
C LEU A 1 -48.84 51.32 5.02
N ASN A 2 -49.71 50.69 4.23
CA ASN A 2 -50.24 51.27 2.99
C ASN A 2 -51.26 50.29 2.41
N GLN A 3 -52.52 50.73 2.40
CA GLN A 3 -53.59 50.11 1.64
C GLN A 3 -53.43 50.50 0.17
N ASN A 4 -53.66 49.54 -0.73
CA ASN A 4 -54.39 49.83 -1.96
C ASN A 4 -55.21 48.60 -2.35
N GLN A 5 -56.53 48.77 -2.27
CA GLN A 5 -57.55 47.90 -2.88
C GLN A 5 -57.70 48.29 -4.35
N SER A 6 -57.69 47.34 -5.28
CA SER A 6 -58.84 46.90 -6.11
C SER A 6 -58.34 46.84 -7.57
N ASN A 7 -58.72 45.96 -8.49
CA ASN A 7 -59.81 44.99 -8.55
C ASN A 7 -59.50 43.96 -9.68
N GLY A 8 -59.97 42.72 -9.51
CA GLY A 8 -60.41 41.84 -10.60
C GLY A 8 -59.39 41.17 -11.54
N LEU A 9 -59.09 39.89 -11.27
CA LEU A 9 -59.12 38.83 -12.30
C LEU A 9 -59.19 37.47 -11.62
N GLN A 10 -60.37 36.85 -11.68
CA GLN A 10 -60.54 35.41 -11.51
C GLN A 10 -59.71 34.73 -12.61
N SER A 11 -58.63 34.06 -12.20
CA SER A 11 -58.03 32.97 -12.96
C SER A 11 -58.01 31.74 -12.08
N SER A 12 -59.01 30.89 -12.29
CA SER A 12 -58.96 29.49 -11.89
C SER A 12 -57.86 28.81 -12.71
N GLY A 13 -56.68 28.63 -12.11
CA GLY A 13 -55.61 27.86 -12.74
C GLY A 13 -54.23 28.19 -12.18
N SER A 14 -53.66 27.23 -11.44
CA SER A 14 -52.20 26.99 -11.36
C SER A 14 -51.29 28.23 -11.27
N GLY A 15 -51.63 29.21 -10.45
CA GLY A 15 -50.76 30.35 -10.16
C GLY A 15 -49.71 29.99 -9.12
N TRP A 16 -48.48 30.48 -9.29
CA TRP A 16 -47.38 30.33 -8.35
C TRP A 16 -47.84 30.53 -6.90
N TYR A 17 -47.42 29.65 -6.00
CA TYR A 17 -47.95 29.44 -4.65
C TYR A 17 -48.25 30.72 -3.84
N PHE A 18 -47.45 31.79 -4.05
CA PHE A 18 -47.57 33.05 -3.33
C PHE A 18 -48.69 33.98 -3.81
N TYR A 19 -49.35 33.70 -4.93
CA TYR A 19 -50.45 34.53 -5.46
C TYR A 19 -51.84 34.05 -5.03
N ASN A 20 -51.95 32.86 -4.44
CA ASN A 20 -53.21 32.38 -3.86
C ASN A 20 -53.21 32.69 -2.35
N THR A 21 -54.10 33.61 -1.96
CA THR A 21 -54.21 34.13 -0.60
C THR A 21 -54.59 33.05 0.41
N THR A 22 -55.39 32.06 0.03
CA THR A 22 -55.82 30.96 0.90
C THR A 22 -54.66 30.02 1.21
N THR A 23 -53.88 29.60 0.20
CA THR A 23 -52.70 28.75 0.42
C THR A 23 -51.59 29.48 1.16
N LEU A 24 -51.41 30.78 0.92
CA LEU A 24 -50.45 31.60 1.65
C LEU A 24 -50.78 31.65 3.15
N SER A 25 -52.04 31.93 3.51
CA SER A 25 -52.49 31.95 4.90
C SER A 25 -52.36 30.58 5.58
N PHE A 26 -52.70 29.51 4.86
CA PHE A 26 -52.55 28.15 5.38
C PHE A 26 -51.09 27.75 5.61
N GLY A 27 -50.20 28.09 4.67
CA GLY A 27 -48.75 27.88 4.80
C GLY A 27 -48.12 28.68 5.92
N ALA A 28 -48.51 29.95 6.08
CA ALA A 28 -48.05 30.80 7.17
C ALA A 28 -48.47 30.25 8.54
N ASN A 29 -49.71 29.79 8.68
CA ASN A 29 -50.17 29.14 9.92
C ASN A 29 -49.45 27.82 10.19
N ASN A 30 -49.26 26.97 9.17
CA ASN A 30 -48.47 25.73 9.32
C ASN A 30 -47.02 26.01 9.74
N PHE A 31 -46.40 27.03 9.16
CA PHE A 31 -45.05 27.44 9.49
C PHE A 31 -44.95 27.91 10.95
N ARG A 32 -45.88 28.77 11.41
CA ARG A 32 -45.94 29.19 12.82
C ARG A 32 -46.23 28.04 13.77
N GLN A 33 -47.08 27.08 13.38
CA GLN A 33 -47.38 25.93 14.22
C GLN A 33 -46.17 25.01 14.39
N LYS A 34 -45.35 24.86 13.32
CA LYS A 34 -44.16 24.01 13.33
C LYS A 34 -42.92 24.70 13.89
N TRP A 35 -42.79 26.01 13.74
CA TRP A 35 -41.57 26.75 14.05
C TRP A 35 -41.74 27.91 15.04
N GLY A 36 -42.96 28.33 15.36
CA GLY A 36 -43.25 29.53 16.15
C GLY A 36 -43.08 30.84 15.36
N ASP A 37 -43.18 31.98 16.04
CA ASP A 37 -42.89 33.28 15.44
C ASP A 37 -41.37 33.45 15.27
N ARG A 38 -40.91 33.47 14.01
CA ARG A 38 -39.50 33.60 13.65
C ARG A 38 -39.24 34.98 13.07
N LYS A 39 -38.15 35.61 13.52
CA LYS A 39 -37.64 36.86 12.94
C LYS A 39 -37.09 36.59 11.54
N LEU A 40 -37.28 37.53 10.62
CA LEU A 40 -36.69 37.46 9.29
C LEU A 40 -35.19 37.76 9.37
N GLU A 41 -34.38 36.71 9.30
CA GLU A 41 -32.91 36.77 9.36
C GLU A 41 -32.30 35.50 8.74
N ASP A 42 -31.04 35.57 8.32
CA ASP A 42 -30.34 34.42 7.75
C ASP A 42 -30.13 33.32 8.80
N ASN A 43 -30.17 32.06 8.35
CA ASN A 43 -30.06 30.88 9.22
C ASN A 43 -31.09 30.82 10.36
N TRP A 44 -32.28 31.44 10.19
CA TRP A 44 -33.35 31.51 11.20
C TRP A 44 -33.79 30.15 11.80
N ARG A 45 -33.51 29.03 11.10
CA ARG A 45 -33.86 27.66 11.53
C ARG A 45 -32.80 27.00 12.44
N ARG A 46 -31.65 27.64 12.69
CA ARG A 46 -30.60 27.09 13.58
C ARG A 46 -30.83 27.51 15.03
N SER A 47 -30.82 26.54 15.95
CA SER A 47 -30.90 26.77 17.41
C SER A 47 -29.62 27.39 17.97
N ASN A 48 -28.47 27.04 17.39
CA ASN A 48 -27.16 27.58 17.74
C ASN A 48 -26.62 28.39 16.57
N LYS A 49 -26.55 29.72 16.72
CA LYS A 49 -26.08 30.66 15.71
C LYS A 49 -24.58 30.96 15.79
N ARG A 50 -23.85 30.32 16.72
CA ARG A 50 -22.38 30.31 16.67
C ARG A 50 -21.95 29.42 15.51
N SER A 51 -21.88 30.02 14.33
CA SER A 51 -21.37 29.39 13.12
C SER A 51 -19.85 29.21 13.23
N ASN A 52 -19.41 27.97 13.49
CA ASN A 52 -18.05 27.54 13.14
C ASN A 52 -17.87 27.33 11.62
N ALA A 53 -18.91 27.60 10.81
CA ALA A 53 -18.88 27.47 9.36
C ALA A 53 -17.91 28.46 8.65
N LEU A 54 -17.46 29.53 9.33
CA LEU A 54 -16.42 30.41 8.77
C LEU A 54 -15.02 29.81 8.83
N ASN A 55 -14.85 28.74 9.62
CA ASN A 55 -13.57 28.09 9.88
C ASN A 55 -13.41 26.78 9.11
N GLU A 56 -14.41 26.35 8.33
CA GLU A 56 -14.33 25.13 7.54
C GLU A 56 -13.69 25.43 6.18
N ILE A 57 -12.50 24.87 5.95
CA ILE A 57 -11.75 25.00 4.69
C ILE A 57 -11.55 23.61 4.12
N THR A 58 -11.68 23.45 2.80
CA THR A 58 -11.37 22.21 2.11
C THR A 58 -9.86 22.10 1.88
N ASN A 59 -9.24 21.02 2.37
CA ASN A 59 -7.82 20.74 2.12
C ASN A 59 -7.59 20.13 0.72
N GLU A 60 -6.34 19.79 0.41
CA GLU A 60 -5.93 19.20 -0.87
C GLU A 60 -6.56 17.83 -1.18
N THR A 61 -7.02 17.09 -0.17
CA THR A 61 -7.71 15.80 -0.34
C THR A 61 -9.23 15.94 -0.50
N GLY A 62 -9.76 17.16 -0.47
CA GLY A 62 -11.20 17.40 -0.53
C GLY A 62 -11.88 17.33 0.84
N ASP A 63 -11.13 17.17 1.93
CA ASP A 63 -11.66 17.08 3.28
C ASP A 63 -11.88 18.47 3.89
N THR A 64 -13.01 18.64 4.56
CA THR A 64 -13.28 19.82 5.40
C THR A 64 -12.46 19.76 6.69
N VAL A 65 -11.54 20.71 6.84
CA VAL A 65 -10.72 20.93 8.03
C VAL A 65 -11.07 22.26 8.70
N GLN A 66 -10.98 22.28 10.03
CA GLN A 66 -11.19 23.51 10.81
C GLN A 66 -9.91 24.33 10.89
N ALA A 67 -9.91 25.51 10.28
CA ALA A 67 -8.88 26.52 10.42
C ALA A 67 -9.20 27.49 11.57
N THR A 68 -8.18 27.93 12.28
CA THR A 68 -8.33 28.91 13.34
C THR A 68 -8.58 30.32 12.79
N THR A 69 -9.23 31.18 13.58
CA THR A 69 -9.44 32.60 13.21
C THR A 69 -8.11 33.33 12.93
N ALA A 70 -7.01 32.95 13.60
CA ALA A 70 -5.68 33.49 13.35
C ALA A 70 -5.13 33.09 11.96
N GLN A 71 -5.31 31.83 11.56
CA GLN A 71 -4.94 31.35 10.23
C GLN A 71 -5.75 32.05 9.13
N LEU A 72 -7.05 32.25 9.34
CA LEU A 72 -7.91 32.94 8.38
C LEU A 72 -7.55 34.41 8.16
N MET A 73 -6.93 35.04 9.15
CA MET A 73 -6.52 36.45 9.12
C MET A 73 -5.09 36.65 8.61
N ASP A 74 -4.31 35.57 8.41
CA ASP A 74 -2.94 35.64 7.90
C ASP A 74 -2.93 35.52 6.36
N PRO A 75 -2.51 36.57 5.62
CA PRO A 75 -2.39 36.49 4.16
C PRO A 75 -1.43 35.39 3.68
N ASN A 76 -0.44 34.99 4.49
CA ASN A 76 0.50 33.94 4.12
C ASN A 76 -0.15 32.56 4.14
N PHE A 77 -1.17 32.35 4.97
CA PHE A 77 -1.94 31.11 5.04
C PHE A 77 -2.53 30.72 3.68
N TYR A 78 -3.06 31.69 2.93
CA TYR A 78 -3.60 31.46 1.58
C TYR A 78 -2.55 31.45 0.46
N LYS A 79 -1.34 31.94 0.76
CA LYS A 79 -0.25 32.04 -0.23
C LYS A 79 0.74 30.89 -0.16
N LYS A 80 0.64 30.02 0.85
CA LYS A 80 1.57 28.92 1.12
C LYS A 80 1.58 27.88 -0.01
N ASP A 81 0.43 27.60 -0.61
CA ASP A 81 0.26 26.55 -1.62
C ASP A 81 0.43 27.09 -3.05
N ILE A 82 0.74 28.38 -3.22
CA ILE A 82 1.00 28.98 -4.52
C ILE A 82 2.36 28.45 -5.03
N PRO A 83 2.41 27.72 -6.16
CA PRO A 83 3.67 27.21 -6.70
C PRO A 83 4.60 28.36 -7.13
N ARG A 84 5.72 28.53 -6.44
CA ARG A 84 6.68 29.62 -6.73
C ARG A 84 7.92 29.12 -7.44
N THR A 85 8.45 27.98 -7.01
CA THR A 85 9.64 27.38 -7.64
C THR A 85 9.26 26.67 -8.94
N LYS A 86 10.27 26.37 -9.76
CA LYS A 86 10.07 25.64 -11.01
C LYS A 86 9.50 24.25 -10.75
N GLU A 87 10.06 23.55 -9.76
CA GLU A 87 9.69 22.20 -9.38
C GLU A 87 8.23 22.15 -8.88
N GLN A 88 7.83 23.13 -8.07
CA GLN A 88 6.44 23.26 -7.61
C GLN A 88 5.48 23.51 -8.78
N LYS A 89 5.86 24.37 -9.74
CA LYS A 89 5.05 24.65 -10.94
C LYS A 89 4.95 23.43 -11.85
N ASP A 90 6.04 22.69 -12.02
CA ASP A 90 6.06 21.46 -12.82
C ASP A 90 5.15 20.40 -12.19
N SER A 91 5.23 20.21 -10.87
CA SER A 91 4.31 19.34 -10.12
C SER A 91 2.85 19.76 -10.26
N ALA A 92 2.55 21.06 -10.12
CA ALA A 92 1.20 21.58 -10.34
C ALA A 92 0.71 21.36 -11.79
N ASN A 93 1.58 21.55 -12.78
CA ASN A 93 1.25 21.29 -14.18
C ASN A 93 0.98 19.80 -14.46
N ILE A 94 1.67 18.88 -13.77
CA ILE A 94 1.36 17.45 -13.85
C ILE A 94 -0.04 17.17 -13.28
N LYS A 95 -0.37 17.72 -12.10
CA LYS A 95 -1.72 17.59 -11.51
C LYS A 95 -2.81 18.12 -12.46
N ILE A 96 -2.58 19.26 -13.12
CA ILE A 96 -3.52 19.82 -14.10
C ILE A 96 -3.66 18.89 -15.31
N GLN A 97 -2.55 18.39 -15.86
CA GLN A 97 -2.58 17.46 -17.00
C GLN A 97 -3.37 16.18 -16.68
N ASN A 98 -3.16 15.58 -15.50
CA ASN A 98 -3.94 14.43 -15.03
C ASN A 98 -5.44 14.78 -14.96
N ALA A 99 -5.79 15.89 -14.33
CA ALA A 99 -7.18 16.32 -14.19
C ALA A 99 -7.86 16.57 -15.55
N TYR A 100 -7.16 17.14 -16.54
CA TYR A 100 -7.70 17.30 -17.89
C TYR A 100 -7.94 15.96 -18.59
N TYR A 101 -7.00 15.02 -18.47
CA TYR A 101 -7.14 13.70 -19.07
C TYR A 101 -8.29 12.90 -18.44
N ASP A 102 -8.39 12.94 -17.11
CA ASP A 102 -9.48 12.33 -16.35
C ASP A 102 -10.83 12.96 -16.73
N LEU A 103 -10.90 14.28 -16.81
CA LEU A 103 -12.11 15.00 -17.21
C LEU A 103 -12.56 14.62 -18.63
N GLY A 104 -11.64 14.56 -19.60
CA GLY A 104 -11.94 14.10 -20.95
C GLY A 104 -12.45 12.67 -20.98
N THR A 105 -11.87 11.80 -20.14
CA THR A 105 -12.30 10.40 -19.98
C THR A 105 -13.68 10.29 -19.35
N ILE A 106 -13.99 11.09 -18.32
CA ILE A 106 -15.32 11.15 -17.68
C ILE A 106 -16.37 11.61 -18.68
N TYR A 107 -16.10 12.69 -19.44
CA TYR A 107 -17.02 13.15 -20.49
C TYR A 107 -17.30 12.04 -21.50
N LYS A 108 -16.29 11.27 -21.90
CA LYS A 108 -16.44 10.19 -22.88
C LYS A 108 -17.18 8.97 -22.31
N GLU A 109 -16.68 8.39 -21.23
CA GLU A 109 -17.09 7.06 -20.74
C GLU A 109 -18.29 7.13 -19.79
N GLN A 110 -18.35 8.14 -18.92
CA GLN A 110 -19.38 8.20 -17.87
C GLN A 110 -20.58 9.07 -18.27
N LEU A 111 -20.31 10.20 -18.93
CA LEU A 111 -21.36 11.17 -19.28
C LEU A 111 -21.83 11.04 -20.74
N SER A 112 -21.12 10.27 -21.57
CA SER A 112 -21.40 10.13 -23.01
C SER A 112 -21.45 11.48 -23.76
N GLU A 113 -20.77 12.51 -23.25
CA GLU A 113 -20.69 13.85 -23.83
C GLU A 113 -19.49 13.96 -24.78
N ARG A 114 -19.61 13.32 -25.95
CA ARG A 114 -18.50 13.18 -26.91
C ARG A 114 -17.84 14.50 -27.32
N GLN A 115 -18.64 15.52 -27.64
CA GLN A 115 -18.10 16.82 -28.07
C GLN A 115 -17.31 17.52 -26.96
N ARG A 116 -17.74 17.38 -25.70
CA ARG A 116 -17.01 17.93 -24.54
C ARG A 116 -15.72 17.16 -24.29
N ALA A 117 -15.73 15.84 -24.48
CA ALA A 117 -14.52 15.03 -24.41
C ALA A 117 -13.49 15.50 -25.46
N ILE A 118 -13.90 15.64 -26.73
CA ILE A 118 -13.02 16.14 -27.81
C ILE A 118 -12.44 17.50 -27.45
N GLN A 119 -13.29 18.46 -27.06
CA GLN A 119 -12.84 19.80 -26.68
C GLN A 119 -11.83 19.76 -25.53
N THR A 120 -12.10 18.97 -24.48
CA THR A 120 -11.23 18.85 -23.31
C THR A 120 -9.85 18.27 -23.68
N PHE A 121 -9.83 17.23 -24.53
CA PHE A 121 -8.59 16.64 -25.02
C PHE A 121 -7.81 17.58 -25.96
N GLU A 122 -8.50 18.33 -26.83
CA GLU A 122 -7.84 19.34 -27.67
C GLU A 122 -7.26 20.49 -26.82
N ASP A 123 -7.98 20.94 -25.79
CA ASP A 123 -7.52 21.96 -24.85
C ASP A 123 -6.30 21.49 -24.04
N LEU A 124 -6.27 20.22 -23.62
CA LEU A 124 -5.11 19.60 -22.99
C LEU A 124 -3.87 19.68 -23.89
N LEU A 125 -3.99 19.25 -25.14
CA LEU A 125 -2.88 19.28 -26.11
C LEU A 125 -2.44 20.70 -26.48
N LYS A 126 -3.39 21.64 -26.54
CA LYS A 126 -3.10 23.05 -26.82
C LYS A 126 -2.34 23.69 -25.67
N ARG A 127 -2.72 23.38 -24.42
CA ARG A 127 -2.09 23.94 -23.22
C ARG A 127 -0.75 23.27 -22.92
N TYR A 128 -0.62 21.98 -23.20
CA TYR A 128 0.57 21.17 -22.93
C TYR A 128 1.03 20.43 -24.20
N PRO A 129 1.65 21.12 -25.17
CA PRO A 129 2.02 20.53 -26.46
C PRO A 129 3.10 19.43 -26.36
N LYS A 130 3.80 19.33 -25.24
CA LYS A 130 4.71 18.23 -24.89
C LYS A 130 4.33 17.62 -23.53
N GLY A 131 3.03 17.35 -23.36
CA GLY A 131 2.47 16.82 -22.13
C GLY A 131 2.71 15.32 -21.96
N ILE A 132 2.59 14.86 -20.72
CA ILE A 132 2.77 13.45 -20.34
C ILE A 132 1.69 12.53 -20.93
N TRP A 133 0.51 13.08 -21.25
CA TRP A 133 -0.65 12.35 -21.80
C TRP A 133 -0.81 12.49 -23.31
N ASN A 134 0.16 13.07 -24.02
CA ASN A 134 0.00 13.39 -25.44
C ASN A 134 -0.33 12.16 -26.30
N LEU A 135 0.37 11.04 -26.07
CA LEU A 135 0.18 9.82 -26.82
C LEU A 135 -1.23 9.26 -26.63
N GLU A 136 -1.65 9.11 -25.37
CA GLU A 136 -2.97 8.62 -24.99
C GLU A 136 -4.06 9.56 -25.53
N THR A 137 -3.85 10.87 -25.39
CA THR A 137 -4.80 11.90 -25.85
C THR A 137 -4.95 11.89 -27.37
N TYR A 138 -3.86 11.74 -28.13
CA TYR A 138 -3.94 11.56 -29.58
C TYR A 138 -4.77 10.33 -29.94
N TYR A 139 -4.58 9.22 -29.22
CA TYR A 139 -5.33 8.00 -29.49
C TYR A 139 -6.83 8.14 -29.14
N GLN A 140 -7.15 8.80 -28.02
CA GLN A 140 -8.55 9.10 -27.68
C GLN A 140 -9.20 9.96 -28.78
N LEU A 141 -8.53 11.01 -29.25
CA LEU A 141 -9.05 11.86 -30.33
C LEU A 141 -9.18 11.11 -31.66
N TYR A 142 -8.21 10.25 -32.01
CA TYR A 142 -8.33 9.36 -33.17
C TYR A 142 -9.62 8.52 -33.11
N ARG A 143 -9.91 7.90 -31.96
CA ARG A 143 -11.12 7.09 -31.76
C ARG A 143 -12.39 7.93 -31.84
N LEU A 144 -12.43 9.06 -31.12
CA LEU A 144 -13.57 9.97 -31.07
C LEU A 144 -13.93 10.50 -32.47
N TYR A 145 -12.93 10.95 -33.24
CA TYR A 145 -13.15 11.44 -34.60
C TYR A 145 -13.50 10.32 -35.58
N ARG A 146 -12.99 9.10 -35.38
CA ARG A 146 -13.43 7.92 -36.14
C ARG A 146 -14.92 7.64 -35.93
N GLU A 147 -15.38 7.71 -34.68
CA GLU A 147 -16.80 7.55 -34.33
C GLU A 147 -17.68 8.71 -34.83
N GLU A 148 -17.11 9.92 -35.01
CA GLU A 148 -17.78 11.06 -35.65
C GLU A 148 -17.85 10.97 -37.17
N GLY A 149 -17.03 10.12 -37.77
CA GLY A 149 -16.87 10.08 -39.22
C GLY A 149 -16.01 11.23 -39.77
N ASP A 150 -15.39 12.07 -38.93
CA ASP A 150 -14.44 13.10 -39.37
C ASP A 150 -13.10 12.45 -39.73
N GLN A 151 -13.03 11.97 -40.98
CA GLN A 151 -11.85 11.29 -41.52
C GLN A 151 -10.60 12.17 -41.49
N ARG A 152 -10.75 13.49 -41.66
CA ARG A 152 -9.62 14.42 -41.74
C ARG A 152 -8.95 14.55 -40.38
N ARG A 153 -9.73 14.83 -39.33
CA ARG A 153 -9.22 14.94 -37.95
C ARG A 153 -8.72 13.60 -37.44
N MET A 154 -9.45 12.52 -37.73
CA MET A 154 -9.01 11.16 -37.39
C MET A 154 -7.62 10.86 -37.95
N GLN A 155 -7.38 11.11 -39.24
CA GLN A 155 -6.07 10.91 -39.87
C GLN A 155 -4.99 11.84 -39.32
N GLU A 156 -5.34 13.09 -38.96
CA GLU A 156 -4.41 14.02 -38.33
C GLU A 156 -3.80 13.42 -37.06
N TYR A 157 -4.63 12.93 -36.14
CA TYR A 157 -4.13 12.33 -34.90
C TYR A 157 -3.46 10.97 -35.11
N ALA A 158 -3.95 10.16 -36.06
CA ALA A 158 -3.27 8.92 -36.44
C ALA A 158 -1.83 9.19 -36.90
N ASN A 159 -1.64 10.18 -37.78
CA ASN A 159 -0.32 10.55 -38.30
C ASN A 159 0.59 11.12 -37.21
N ARG A 160 0.05 11.87 -36.24
CA ARG A 160 0.84 12.33 -35.08
C ARG A 160 1.35 11.14 -34.26
N ILE A 161 0.51 10.14 -33.97
CA ILE A 161 0.92 8.92 -33.26
C ILE A 161 2.00 8.18 -34.05
N LEU A 162 1.80 7.96 -35.34
CA LEU A 162 2.76 7.24 -36.18
C LEU A 162 4.11 7.97 -36.34
N ARG A 163 4.12 9.30 -36.29
CA ARG A 163 5.34 10.11 -36.44
C ARG A 163 6.07 10.33 -35.12
N GLU A 164 5.35 10.63 -34.05
CA GLU A 164 5.93 11.04 -32.77
C GLU A 164 6.10 9.85 -31.81
N PHE A 165 5.32 8.78 -31.98
CA PHE A 165 5.35 7.58 -31.14
C PHE A 165 5.31 6.27 -31.97
N PRO A 166 6.23 6.09 -32.94
CA PRO A 166 6.18 5.01 -33.94
C PRO A 166 6.26 3.59 -33.37
N GLU A 167 6.78 3.44 -32.16
CA GLU A 167 6.95 2.17 -31.45
C GLU A 167 5.84 1.88 -30.43
N SER A 168 4.88 2.79 -30.28
CA SER A 168 3.78 2.62 -29.32
C SER A 168 2.78 1.55 -29.77
N ASP A 169 2.12 0.91 -28.80
CA ASP A 169 1.03 -0.03 -29.09
C ASP A 169 -0.08 0.64 -29.91
N TYR A 170 -0.37 1.93 -29.67
CA TYR A 170 -1.33 2.70 -30.46
C TYR A 170 -0.90 2.85 -31.93
N ALA A 171 0.39 3.08 -32.21
CA ALA A 171 0.91 3.10 -33.57
C ALA A 171 0.72 1.73 -34.27
N ASN A 172 0.92 0.64 -33.53
CA ASN A 172 0.71 -0.72 -34.05
C ASN A 172 -0.79 -1.01 -34.30
N ILE A 173 -1.69 -0.58 -33.41
CA ILE A 173 -3.15 -0.67 -33.61
C ILE A 173 -3.59 0.10 -34.86
N ILE A 174 -3.02 1.29 -35.09
CA ILE A 174 -3.35 2.10 -36.27
C ILE A 174 -2.85 1.43 -37.56
N ARG A 175 -1.68 0.80 -37.54
CA ARG A 175 -1.11 0.08 -38.70
C ARG A 175 -1.85 -1.22 -39.01
N ASP A 176 -2.22 -1.98 -37.98
CA ASP A 176 -2.88 -3.27 -38.12
C ASP A 176 -4.17 -3.32 -37.28
N PRO A 177 -5.35 -3.24 -37.91
CA PRO A 177 -6.64 -3.36 -37.23
C PRO A 177 -6.83 -4.65 -36.41
N LYS A 178 -6.05 -5.71 -36.69
CA LYS A 178 -6.08 -6.98 -35.94
C LYS A 178 -5.06 -7.03 -34.80
N TYR A 179 -4.24 -6.00 -34.63
CA TYR A 179 -3.25 -5.95 -33.56
C TYR A 179 -3.91 -6.02 -32.18
N LEU A 180 -5.08 -5.40 -32.00
CA LEU A 180 -5.82 -5.48 -30.74
C LEU A 180 -6.28 -6.91 -30.43
N GLU A 181 -6.81 -7.64 -31.41
CA GLU A 181 -7.18 -9.06 -31.25
C GLU A 181 -5.97 -9.93 -30.94
N LYS A 182 -4.81 -9.64 -31.58
CA LYS A 182 -3.54 -10.32 -31.29
C LYS A 182 -3.06 -10.04 -29.87
N LEU A 183 -3.15 -8.79 -29.41
CA LEU A 183 -2.77 -8.37 -28.06
C LEU A 183 -3.71 -8.95 -27.00
N GLU A 184 -5.01 -8.96 -27.24
CA GLU A 184 -6.01 -9.58 -26.35
C GLU A 184 -5.82 -11.10 -26.26
N LYS A 185 -5.55 -11.79 -27.36
CA LYS A 185 -5.21 -13.22 -27.33
C LYS A 185 -3.91 -13.48 -26.58
N LEU A 186 -2.92 -12.60 -26.73
CA LEU A 186 -1.66 -12.69 -25.99
C LEU A 186 -1.88 -12.45 -24.48
N ARG A 187 -2.61 -11.40 -24.09
CA ARG A 187 -2.95 -11.11 -22.69
C ARG A 187 -3.83 -12.20 -22.07
N GLY A 188 -4.83 -12.69 -22.79
CA GLY A 188 -5.69 -13.80 -22.35
C GLY A 188 -4.90 -15.11 -22.20
N ARG A 189 -3.96 -15.38 -23.10
CA ARG A 189 -3.01 -16.50 -22.98
C ARG A 189 -2.10 -16.33 -21.76
N LEU A 190 -1.56 -15.12 -21.53
CA LEU A 190 -0.70 -14.83 -20.38
C LEU A 190 -1.45 -15.00 -19.05
N GLY A 191 -2.67 -14.47 -18.96
CA GLY A 191 -3.55 -14.66 -17.80
C GLY A 191 -3.85 -16.14 -17.54
N SER A 192 -4.22 -16.90 -18.58
CA SER A 192 -4.46 -18.34 -18.46
C SER A 192 -3.22 -19.13 -18.01
N MET A 193 -2.04 -18.73 -18.50
CA MET A 193 -0.77 -19.30 -18.04
C MET A 193 -0.52 -18.97 -16.56
N TYR A 194 -0.90 -17.78 -16.10
CA TYR A 194 -0.71 -17.34 -14.71
C TYR A 194 -1.59 -18.15 -13.77
N ASP A 195 -2.87 -18.29 -14.09
CA ASP A 195 -3.82 -19.08 -13.32
C ASP A 195 -3.36 -20.53 -13.17
N MET A 196 -2.81 -21.10 -14.24
CA MET A 196 -2.25 -22.46 -14.23
C MET A 196 -0.99 -22.53 -13.35
N ALA A 197 -0.06 -21.59 -13.49
CA ALA A 197 1.15 -21.53 -12.66
C ALA A 197 0.80 -21.36 -11.18
N PHE A 198 -0.17 -20.51 -10.85
CA PHE A 198 -0.63 -20.31 -9.47
C PHE A 198 -1.33 -21.56 -8.92
N THR A 199 -2.14 -22.24 -9.73
CA THR A 199 -2.75 -23.52 -9.35
C THR A 199 -1.69 -24.58 -9.05
N ASN A 200 -0.64 -24.67 -9.88
CA ASN A 200 0.47 -25.61 -9.67
C ASN A 200 1.26 -25.26 -8.40
N PHE A 201 1.46 -23.97 -8.13
CA PHE A 201 2.11 -23.50 -6.91
C PHE A 201 1.35 -23.94 -5.65
N ASN A 202 0.02 -23.79 -5.64
CA ASN A 202 -0.83 -24.23 -4.53
C ASN A 202 -0.84 -25.76 -4.33
N LYS A 203 -0.52 -26.53 -5.37
CA LYS A 203 -0.37 -27.99 -5.33
C LYS A 203 1.05 -28.45 -4.96
N GLY A 204 1.99 -27.53 -4.75
CA GLY A 204 3.40 -27.84 -4.49
C GLY A 204 4.17 -28.31 -5.73
N GLU A 205 3.64 -28.14 -6.93
CA GLU A 205 4.28 -28.55 -8.19
C GLU A 205 5.29 -27.49 -8.68
N TYR A 206 6.27 -27.14 -7.85
CA TYR A 206 7.15 -25.96 -8.03
C TYR A 206 7.98 -25.97 -9.32
N GLU A 207 8.47 -27.14 -9.77
CA GLU A 207 9.17 -27.30 -11.06
C GLU A 207 8.30 -26.83 -12.25
N ARG A 208 7.01 -27.18 -12.24
CA ARG A 208 6.06 -26.74 -13.28
C ARG A 208 5.80 -25.24 -13.22
N VAL A 209 5.82 -24.66 -12.02
CA VAL A 209 5.70 -23.20 -11.84
C VAL A 209 6.88 -22.48 -12.46
N ILE A 210 8.10 -22.96 -12.22
CA ILE A 210 9.33 -22.39 -12.77
C ILE A 210 9.30 -22.44 -14.30
N GLN A 211 8.98 -23.60 -14.88
CA GLN A 211 8.88 -23.76 -16.35
C GLN A 211 7.81 -22.86 -16.98
N ALA A 212 6.64 -22.74 -16.34
CA ALA A 212 5.56 -21.88 -16.83
C ALA A 212 5.97 -20.40 -16.78
N ALA A 213 6.62 -19.98 -15.70
CA ALA A 213 7.11 -18.62 -15.55
C ALA A 213 8.24 -18.31 -16.54
N ASP A 214 9.18 -19.22 -16.78
CA ASP A 214 10.24 -19.05 -17.79
C ASP A 214 9.67 -18.92 -19.20
N SER A 215 8.67 -19.74 -19.52
CA SER A 215 7.95 -19.65 -20.80
C SER A 215 7.25 -18.30 -20.95
N ALA A 216 6.59 -17.81 -19.89
CA ALA A 216 5.93 -16.50 -19.90
C ALA A 216 6.93 -15.34 -20.03
N LEU A 217 8.02 -15.36 -19.25
CA LEU A 217 9.03 -14.30 -19.26
C LEU A 217 9.86 -14.26 -20.56
N THR A 218 9.88 -15.34 -21.33
CA THR A 218 10.54 -15.40 -22.64
C THR A 218 9.60 -15.01 -23.78
N ALA A 219 8.32 -15.37 -23.69
CA ALA A 219 7.35 -15.16 -24.77
C ALA A 219 6.70 -13.77 -24.78
N PHE A 220 6.84 -13.00 -23.71
CA PHE A 220 6.17 -11.71 -23.52
C PHE A 220 7.14 -10.63 -23.03
N ASP A 221 7.14 -9.48 -23.71
CA ASP A 221 8.10 -8.40 -23.46
C ASP A 221 7.63 -7.40 -22.38
N LYS A 222 6.32 -7.13 -22.30
CA LYS A 222 5.73 -6.13 -21.39
C LYS A 222 4.28 -6.50 -21.02
N ASP A 223 4.03 -6.70 -19.72
CA ASP A 223 2.69 -6.80 -19.12
C ASP A 223 2.82 -6.74 -17.58
N ASP A 224 1.81 -6.21 -16.89
CA ASP A 224 1.80 -6.12 -15.42
C ASP A 224 1.77 -7.51 -14.75
N LEU A 225 1.30 -8.54 -15.44
CA LEU A 225 1.36 -9.92 -14.96
C LEU A 225 2.78 -10.50 -14.93
N LEU A 226 3.74 -9.93 -15.67
CA LEU A 226 5.10 -10.48 -15.74
C LEU A 226 5.86 -10.33 -14.41
N SER A 227 5.65 -9.24 -13.66
CA SER A 227 6.22 -9.11 -12.31
C SER A 227 5.63 -10.18 -11.38
N LYS A 228 4.32 -10.41 -11.43
CA LYS A 228 3.64 -11.45 -10.64
C LYS A 228 4.15 -12.86 -10.99
N PHE A 229 4.35 -13.16 -12.27
CA PHE A 229 4.96 -14.42 -12.71
C PHE A 229 6.38 -14.58 -12.20
N ALA A 230 7.20 -13.53 -12.29
CA ALA A 230 8.57 -13.57 -11.83
C ALA A 230 8.65 -13.77 -10.31
N LEU A 231 7.77 -13.12 -9.53
CA LEU A 231 7.71 -13.36 -8.08
C LEU A 231 7.25 -14.78 -7.77
N LEU A 232 6.26 -15.31 -8.49
CA LEU A 232 5.80 -16.70 -8.33
C LEU A 232 6.91 -17.71 -8.63
N LYS A 233 7.73 -17.46 -9.66
CA LYS A 233 8.95 -18.23 -9.94
C LYS A 233 9.93 -18.15 -8.77
N VAL A 234 10.19 -16.97 -8.25
CA VAL A 234 11.11 -16.75 -7.13
C VAL A 234 10.64 -17.50 -5.88
N MET A 235 9.35 -17.48 -5.57
CA MET A 235 8.78 -18.27 -4.47
C MET A 235 8.92 -19.78 -4.71
N ALA A 236 8.73 -20.25 -5.93
CA ALA A 236 8.92 -21.66 -6.28
C ALA A 236 10.40 -22.09 -6.14
N ILE A 237 11.34 -21.25 -6.57
CA ILE A 237 12.79 -21.43 -6.32
C ILE A 237 13.06 -21.53 -4.82
N GLY A 238 12.44 -20.67 -4.00
CA GLY A 238 12.58 -20.74 -2.54
C GLY A 238 12.11 -22.05 -1.91
N ALA A 239 11.21 -22.78 -2.59
CA ALA A 239 10.73 -24.08 -2.14
C ALA A 239 11.58 -25.27 -2.64
N THR A 240 12.33 -25.11 -3.73
CA THR A 240 13.09 -26.21 -4.37
C THR A 240 14.60 -26.09 -4.26
N GLU A 241 15.12 -24.88 -4.10
CA GLU A 241 16.55 -24.58 -4.17
C GLU A 241 17.15 -24.16 -2.83
N LYS A 242 18.49 -24.11 -2.78
CA LYS A 242 19.23 -23.65 -1.60
C LYS A 242 19.01 -22.16 -1.35
N LEU A 243 19.11 -21.73 -0.08
CA LEU A 243 18.92 -20.33 0.33
C LEU A 243 19.75 -19.32 -0.47
N ILE A 244 21.00 -19.65 -0.84
CA ILE A 244 21.85 -18.77 -1.65
C ILE A 244 21.26 -18.50 -3.05
N VAL A 245 20.62 -19.51 -3.65
CA VAL A 245 19.98 -19.40 -4.97
C VAL A 245 18.69 -18.60 -4.83
N TYR A 246 17.92 -18.84 -3.78
CA TYR A 246 16.70 -18.09 -3.49
C TYR A 246 16.97 -16.62 -3.20
N ARG A 247 17.99 -16.32 -2.37
CA ARG A 247 18.47 -14.95 -2.11
C ARG A 247 18.77 -14.22 -3.40
N LYS A 248 19.60 -14.82 -4.26
CA LYS A 248 19.97 -14.24 -5.55
C LYS A 248 18.73 -13.99 -6.43
N ALA A 249 17.80 -14.95 -6.47
CA ALA A 249 16.57 -14.80 -7.25
C ALA A 249 15.70 -13.62 -6.74
N LEU A 250 15.63 -13.40 -5.43
CA LEU A 250 14.96 -12.24 -4.83
C LEU A 250 15.68 -10.92 -5.15
N GLU A 251 17.01 -10.88 -5.07
CA GLU A 251 17.81 -9.70 -5.43
C GLU A 251 17.64 -9.33 -6.91
N ASP A 252 17.72 -10.31 -7.80
CA ASP A 252 17.52 -10.13 -9.25
C ASP A 252 16.10 -9.63 -9.54
N TYR A 253 15.09 -10.14 -8.83
CA TYR A 253 13.71 -9.67 -8.95
C TYR A 253 13.56 -8.20 -8.53
N ILE A 254 14.07 -7.83 -7.35
CA ILE A 254 13.97 -6.47 -6.80
C ILE A 254 14.70 -5.46 -7.70
N ALA A 255 15.85 -5.85 -8.25
CA ALA A 255 16.62 -5.02 -9.16
C ALA A 255 15.91 -4.81 -10.51
N LYS A 256 15.24 -5.84 -11.03
CA LYS A 256 14.54 -5.79 -12.33
C LYS A 256 13.18 -5.08 -12.24
N TYR A 257 12.40 -5.33 -11.20
CA TYR A 257 11.00 -4.89 -11.07
C TYR A 257 10.86 -3.75 -10.06
N THR A 258 11.52 -2.62 -10.31
CA THR A 258 11.66 -1.52 -9.35
C THR A 258 10.35 -0.79 -9.00
N ALA A 259 9.36 -0.82 -9.89
CA ALA A 259 8.04 -0.19 -9.75
C ALA A 259 6.88 -1.19 -9.58
N ALA A 260 7.17 -2.49 -9.42
CA ALA A 260 6.13 -3.51 -9.26
C ALA A 260 5.47 -3.40 -7.88
N PRO A 261 4.12 -3.50 -7.78
CA PRO A 261 3.42 -3.50 -6.49
C PRO A 261 3.90 -4.59 -5.53
N GLU A 262 4.35 -5.73 -6.07
CA GLU A 262 4.79 -6.87 -5.26
C GLU A 262 6.24 -6.75 -4.78
N LYS A 263 6.94 -5.67 -5.13
CA LYS A 263 8.35 -5.46 -4.76
C LYS A 263 8.54 -5.44 -3.24
N GLU A 264 7.68 -4.74 -2.50
CA GLU A 264 7.79 -4.66 -1.03
C GLU A 264 7.76 -6.06 -0.39
N ARG A 265 6.86 -6.92 -0.87
CA ARG A 265 6.79 -8.32 -0.44
C ARG A 265 8.06 -9.11 -0.77
N ALA A 266 8.69 -8.86 -1.92
CA ALA A 266 9.97 -9.48 -2.26
C ALA A 266 11.12 -8.97 -1.37
N VAL A 267 11.10 -7.70 -0.98
CA VAL A 267 12.06 -7.12 0.00
C VAL A 267 11.90 -7.79 1.35
N GLU A 268 10.67 -7.95 1.86
CA GLU A 268 10.40 -8.68 3.10
C GLU A 268 10.90 -10.13 3.05
N MET A 269 10.68 -10.82 1.93
CA MET A 269 11.20 -12.18 1.71
C MET A 269 12.74 -12.19 1.68
N LEU A 270 13.37 -11.19 1.06
CA LEU A 270 14.83 -11.07 1.02
C LEU A 270 15.41 -10.81 2.40
N GLU A 271 14.81 -9.94 3.19
CA GLU A 271 15.21 -9.70 4.59
C GLU A 271 15.05 -10.97 5.42
N TYR A 272 13.96 -11.72 5.23
CA TYR A 272 13.77 -13.01 5.87
C TYR A 272 14.88 -14.00 5.49
N VAL A 273 15.20 -14.12 4.19
CA VAL A 273 16.26 -15.02 3.71
C VAL A 273 17.64 -14.58 4.17
N LYS A 274 17.94 -13.27 4.18
CA LYS A 274 19.18 -12.71 4.73
C LYS A 274 19.30 -13.04 6.21
N GLY A 275 18.22 -12.89 6.97
CA GLY A 275 18.13 -13.34 8.35
C GLY A 275 18.43 -14.83 8.52
N LEU A 276 17.87 -15.71 7.66
CA LEU A 276 18.17 -17.14 7.65
C LEU A 276 19.63 -17.45 7.27
N MET A 277 20.25 -16.59 6.48
CA MET A 277 21.65 -16.71 6.04
C MET A 277 22.65 -16.04 7.00
N GLY A 278 22.18 -15.38 8.07
CA GLY A 278 23.03 -14.66 9.01
C GLY A 278 23.57 -13.33 8.47
N GLU A 279 22.98 -12.79 7.39
CA GLU A 279 23.33 -11.49 6.84
C GLU A 279 22.58 -10.38 7.60
N THR A 280 23.33 -9.43 8.15
CA THR A 280 22.76 -8.23 8.76
C THR A 280 22.15 -7.34 7.66
N VAL A 281 20.93 -6.84 7.88
CA VAL A 281 20.33 -5.81 7.03
C VAL A 281 21.19 -4.55 7.16
N PRO A 282 21.76 -4.00 6.06
CA PRO A 282 22.48 -2.75 6.14
C PRO A 282 21.45 -1.61 6.17
N ASP A 283 21.17 -1.09 7.35
CA ASP A 283 21.13 0.36 7.64
C ASP A 283 20.82 0.62 9.12
N GLU A 284 21.88 0.67 9.92
CA GLU A 284 22.20 1.84 10.73
C GLU A 284 23.70 1.76 11.05
N LYS A 285 24.40 2.90 10.97
CA LYS A 285 25.83 2.98 11.25
C LYS A 285 26.09 2.56 12.70
N VAL A 286 26.44 1.30 12.93
CA VAL A 286 27.03 0.89 14.20
C VAL A 286 28.51 1.27 14.14
N ALA A 287 28.88 2.20 15.01
CA ALA A 287 30.23 2.67 15.17
C ALA A 287 31.21 1.51 15.34
N GLU A 288 32.34 1.59 14.63
CA GLU A 288 33.54 0.79 14.89
C GLU A 288 33.87 0.87 16.38
N ASN A 289 33.74 -0.26 17.08
CA ASN A 289 34.55 -0.72 18.22
C ASN A 289 33.88 -1.96 18.82
N MET A 290 34.15 -3.15 18.26
CA MET A 290 33.85 -4.41 18.93
C MET A 290 35.16 -5.17 19.11
N VAL A 291 35.52 -5.41 20.36
CA VAL A 291 36.59 -6.32 20.75
C VAL A 291 36.12 -7.72 20.32
N GLU A 292 36.73 -8.30 19.29
CA GLU A 292 36.44 -9.69 18.89
C GLU A 292 36.77 -10.64 20.05
N LYS A 293 35.74 -11.14 20.74
CA LYS A 293 35.88 -12.27 21.67
C LYS A 293 35.98 -13.55 20.85
N ALA A 294 36.98 -14.38 21.15
CA ALA A 294 37.19 -15.64 20.43
C ALA A 294 36.01 -16.61 20.64
N PRO A 295 35.62 -17.38 19.59
CA PRO A 295 34.56 -18.38 19.71
C PRO A 295 34.93 -19.49 20.70
N ASN A 296 33.92 -20.10 21.34
CA ASN A 296 34.12 -21.32 22.14
C ASN A 296 34.38 -22.55 21.23
N GLU A 297 34.62 -23.72 21.83
CA GLU A 297 34.87 -24.97 21.10
C GLU A 297 33.72 -25.34 20.14
N ASP A 298 32.49 -24.99 20.51
CA ASP A 298 31.30 -25.19 19.68
C ASP A 298 31.09 -24.08 18.64
N GLY A 299 31.95 -23.06 18.59
CA GLY A 299 31.96 -21.95 17.64
C GLY A 299 30.98 -20.81 17.91
N TYR A 300 30.46 -20.69 19.14
CA TYR A 300 29.62 -19.59 19.59
C TYR A 300 30.47 -18.45 20.17
N VAL A 301 30.06 -17.21 19.89
CA VAL A 301 30.73 -15.98 20.35
C VAL A 301 29.78 -15.18 21.24
N PHE A 302 30.23 -14.78 22.42
CA PHE A 302 29.42 -13.91 23.27
C PHE A 302 29.68 -12.45 22.89
N ASP A 303 28.61 -11.76 22.53
CA ASP A 303 28.66 -10.37 22.07
C ASP A 303 27.52 -9.60 22.74
N GLU A 304 27.87 -8.64 23.59
CA GLU A 304 26.88 -7.89 24.38
C GLU A 304 26.04 -6.93 23.54
N SER A 305 26.65 -6.35 22.49
CA SER A 305 26.04 -5.34 21.60
C SER A 305 25.32 -5.94 20.41
N ALA A 306 25.46 -7.25 20.19
CA ALA A 306 24.74 -7.90 19.10
C ALA A 306 23.22 -7.81 19.30
N THR A 307 22.49 -7.85 18.19
CA THR A 307 21.06 -8.11 18.23
C THR A 307 20.80 -9.52 18.76
N HIS A 308 19.77 -9.66 19.60
CA HIS A 308 19.44 -10.92 20.26
C HIS A 308 18.00 -11.35 19.98
N TYR A 309 17.77 -12.65 20.14
CA TYR A 309 16.47 -13.30 20.10
C TYR A 309 16.19 -13.97 21.43
N TYR A 310 14.94 -13.94 21.87
CA TYR A 310 14.42 -14.92 22.82
C TYR A 310 13.94 -16.13 22.03
N VAL A 311 14.27 -17.34 22.49
CA VAL A 311 13.91 -18.60 21.83
C VAL A 311 13.20 -19.52 22.82
N LEU A 312 12.13 -20.16 22.35
CA LEU A 312 11.43 -21.27 22.99
C LEU A 312 11.39 -22.44 22.00
N ILE A 313 11.82 -23.62 22.43
CA ILE A 313 11.72 -24.87 21.67
C ILE A 313 10.96 -25.88 22.52
N GLY A 314 10.02 -26.61 21.93
CA GLY A 314 9.34 -27.69 22.64
C GLY A 314 8.49 -28.57 21.73
N GLU A 315 8.19 -29.76 22.22
CA GLU A 315 7.26 -30.70 21.60
C GLU A 315 5.81 -30.41 22.04
N GLY A 316 4.86 -30.56 21.11
CA GLY A 316 3.43 -30.46 21.42
C GLY A 316 3.00 -29.10 21.96
N LEU A 317 3.64 -28.02 21.51
CA LEU A 317 3.21 -26.66 21.88
C LEU A 317 1.72 -26.47 21.54
N PRO A 318 0.94 -25.78 22.39
CA PRO A 318 -0.43 -25.40 22.07
C PRO A 318 -0.52 -24.68 20.73
N GLU A 319 -1.71 -24.67 20.12
CA GLU A 319 -1.93 -24.08 18.78
C GLU A 319 -1.11 -22.80 18.56
N LEU A 320 -0.18 -22.84 17.61
CA LEU A 320 0.85 -21.81 17.42
C LEU A 320 0.27 -20.40 17.30
N SER A 321 -0.91 -20.26 16.67
CA SER A 321 -1.65 -19.00 16.57
C SER A 321 -2.02 -18.42 17.93
N GLN A 322 -2.53 -19.26 18.85
CA GLN A 322 -2.90 -18.84 20.20
C GLN A 322 -1.68 -18.47 21.02
N MET A 323 -0.60 -19.25 20.89
CA MET A 323 0.65 -18.98 21.60
C MET A 323 1.28 -17.65 21.15
N LYS A 324 1.33 -17.41 19.83
CA LYS A 324 1.76 -16.11 19.28
C LYS A 324 0.87 -14.97 19.74
N GLY A 325 -0.44 -15.17 19.82
CA GLY A 325 -1.37 -14.17 20.35
C GLY A 325 -1.06 -13.79 21.80
N ARG A 326 -0.77 -14.78 22.66
CA ARG A 326 -0.40 -14.55 24.06
C ARG A 326 0.95 -13.85 24.21
N ILE A 327 1.95 -14.26 23.44
CA ILE A 327 3.26 -13.59 23.40
C ILE A 327 3.10 -12.15 22.87
N SER A 328 2.24 -11.93 21.87
CA SER A 328 1.97 -10.59 21.34
C SER A 328 1.32 -9.68 22.39
N ASN A 329 0.37 -10.21 23.14
CA ASN A 329 -0.25 -9.48 24.26
C ASN A 329 0.80 -9.12 25.31
N PHE A 330 1.62 -10.09 25.73
CA PHE A 330 2.73 -9.87 26.66
C PHE A 330 3.72 -8.80 26.17
N ASN A 331 4.09 -8.83 24.88
CA ASN A 331 4.97 -7.83 24.28
C ASN A 331 4.33 -6.44 24.34
N SER A 332 3.05 -6.33 23.97
CA SER A 332 2.34 -5.04 23.94
C SER A 332 2.12 -4.43 25.33
N THR A 333 2.06 -5.25 26.38
CA THR A 333 1.83 -4.78 27.76
C THR A 333 3.14 -4.48 28.49
N MET A 334 4.15 -5.35 28.36
CA MET A 334 5.39 -5.26 29.15
C MET A 334 6.55 -4.61 28.39
N PHE A 335 6.51 -4.62 27.04
CA PHE A 335 7.60 -4.18 26.16
C PHE A 335 7.08 -3.27 25.03
N SER A 336 6.08 -2.43 25.30
CA SER A 336 5.38 -1.61 24.29
C SER A 336 6.27 -0.60 23.54
N LEU A 337 7.44 -0.27 24.09
CA LEU A 337 8.43 0.63 23.49
C LEU A 337 9.41 -0.11 22.58
N GLU A 338 9.46 -1.44 22.64
CA GLU A 338 10.33 -2.27 21.81
C GLU A 338 9.59 -2.70 20.54
N SER A 339 10.26 -2.64 19.39
CA SER A 339 9.71 -3.10 18.10
C SER A 339 9.89 -4.61 17.95
N LEU A 340 9.15 -5.38 18.76
CA LEU A 340 9.28 -6.84 18.82
C LEU A 340 8.40 -7.54 17.79
N SER A 341 8.93 -8.59 17.16
CA SER A 341 8.17 -9.46 16.26
C SER A 341 8.36 -10.93 16.61
N ILE A 342 7.29 -11.70 16.46
CA ILE A 342 7.21 -13.11 16.87
C ILE A 342 7.23 -13.96 15.60
N LYS A 343 8.19 -14.87 15.52
CA LYS A 343 8.36 -15.82 14.43
C LYS A 343 8.32 -17.25 14.96
N ASN A 344 8.06 -18.19 14.07
CA ASN A 344 8.18 -19.62 14.38
C ASN A 344 8.87 -20.34 13.21
N LEU A 345 9.53 -21.44 13.54
CA LEU A 345 10.17 -22.37 12.62
C LEU A 345 9.92 -23.79 13.13
N GLN A 346 9.95 -24.77 12.24
CA GLN A 346 10.06 -26.16 12.66
C GLN A 346 11.49 -26.41 13.18
N TYR A 347 11.64 -26.94 14.39
CA TYR A 347 12.95 -27.27 14.94
C TYR A 347 13.41 -28.65 14.50
N SER A 348 12.54 -29.64 14.73
CA SER A 348 12.68 -31.06 14.40
C SER A 348 11.35 -31.61 13.88
N THR A 349 11.24 -32.93 13.67
CA THR A 349 9.98 -33.55 13.25
C THR A 349 8.88 -33.46 14.32
N THR A 350 9.24 -33.29 15.59
CA THR A 350 8.32 -33.28 16.73
C THR A 350 8.34 -31.97 17.52
N GLU A 351 9.37 -31.14 17.32
CA GLU A 351 9.53 -29.89 18.07
C GLU A 351 9.39 -28.66 17.16
N ASP A 352 8.68 -27.67 17.70
CA ASP A 352 8.57 -26.34 17.12
C ASP A 352 9.48 -25.36 17.86
N LEU A 353 9.99 -24.37 17.12
CA LEU A 353 10.76 -23.26 17.66
C LEU A 353 9.96 -21.97 17.46
N ILE A 354 9.67 -21.27 18.54
CA ILE A 354 9.14 -19.90 18.52
C ILE A 354 10.25 -18.97 18.98
N PHE A 355 10.43 -17.85 18.29
CA PHE A 355 11.40 -16.85 18.71
C PHE A 355 10.87 -15.44 18.56
N VAL A 356 11.34 -14.56 19.44
CA VAL A 356 11.02 -13.13 19.45
C VAL A 356 12.28 -12.37 19.12
N GLN A 357 12.21 -11.53 18.09
CA GLN A 357 13.31 -10.73 17.59
C GLN A 357 13.02 -9.23 17.77
N GLY A 358 14.07 -8.41 17.81
CA GLY A 358 13.98 -6.95 17.96
C GLY A 358 14.84 -6.37 19.09
N PHE A 359 15.50 -7.22 19.89
CA PHE A 359 16.37 -6.78 20.97
C PHE A 359 17.73 -6.32 20.42
N GLN A 360 18.07 -5.05 20.66
CA GLN A 360 19.30 -4.43 20.14
C GLN A 360 20.57 -4.79 20.93
N GLU A 361 20.41 -5.34 22.13
CA GLU A 361 21.52 -5.66 23.03
C GLU A 361 21.13 -6.81 23.96
N THR A 362 22.14 -7.45 24.56
CA THR A 362 21.96 -8.59 25.48
C THR A 362 21.05 -8.24 26.65
N LYS A 363 21.20 -7.04 27.23
CA LYS A 363 20.45 -6.62 28.41
C LYS A 363 18.94 -6.65 28.16
N LYS A 364 18.48 -6.05 27.06
CA LYS A 364 17.06 -6.02 26.68
C LYS A 364 16.48 -7.42 26.46
N ALA A 365 17.25 -8.29 25.80
CA ALA A 365 16.82 -9.67 25.57
C ALA A 365 16.76 -10.47 26.87
N MET A 366 17.68 -10.24 27.81
CA MET A 366 17.66 -10.88 29.13
C MET A 366 16.55 -10.34 30.02
N ASP A 367 16.25 -9.04 29.99
CA ASP A 367 15.09 -8.45 30.67
C ASP A 367 13.80 -9.10 30.16
N TYR A 368 13.68 -9.28 28.85
CA TYR A 368 12.57 -10.00 28.23
C TYR A 368 12.50 -11.47 28.67
N PHE A 369 13.60 -12.21 28.59
CA PHE A 369 13.68 -13.61 28.98
C PHE A 369 13.27 -13.83 30.45
N ASN A 370 13.73 -12.96 31.34
CA ASN A 370 13.38 -13.04 32.77
C ASN A 370 11.90 -12.72 33.00
N ALA A 371 11.35 -11.72 32.30
CA ALA A 371 9.96 -11.33 32.43
C ALA A 371 9.02 -12.40 31.85
N ILE A 372 9.28 -12.89 30.63
CA ILE A 372 8.40 -13.86 29.98
C ILE A 372 8.40 -15.19 30.71
N LYS A 373 9.56 -15.66 31.21
CA LYS A 373 9.69 -16.90 31.97
C LYS A 373 8.84 -16.90 33.25
N ALA A 374 8.56 -15.74 33.82
CA ALA A 374 7.71 -15.58 35.00
C ALA A 374 6.21 -15.48 34.67
N ASP A 375 5.84 -15.33 33.39
CA ASP A 375 4.46 -15.14 32.95
C ASP A 375 3.73 -16.49 32.80
N THR A 376 2.73 -16.70 33.64
CA THR A 376 1.94 -17.95 33.65
C THR A 376 0.89 -18.01 32.54
N VAL A 377 0.48 -16.86 31.99
CA VAL A 377 -0.55 -16.77 30.95
C VAL A 377 0.03 -17.17 29.60
N VAL A 378 1.22 -16.67 29.27
CA VAL A 378 1.95 -16.99 28.03
C VAL A 378 2.13 -18.50 27.87
N PHE A 379 2.41 -19.20 28.98
CA PHE A 379 2.69 -20.64 28.98
C PHE A 379 1.54 -21.52 29.44
N GLU A 380 0.32 -21.00 29.55
CA GLU A 380 -0.85 -21.83 29.84
C GLU A 380 -0.98 -22.97 28.80
N GLY A 381 -1.07 -24.21 29.29
CA GLY A 381 -1.09 -25.41 28.45
C GLY A 381 0.25 -25.87 27.89
N VAL A 382 1.37 -25.19 28.21
CA VAL A 382 2.72 -25.61 27.80
C VAL A 382 3.37 -26.43 28.92
N ASN A 383 3.86 -27.63 28.60
CA ASN A 383 4.68 -28.39 29.54
C ASN A 383 6.11 -27.85 29.53
N LEU A 384 6.41 -26.87 30.38
CA LEU A 384 7.71 -26.20 30.45
C LEU A 384 8.89 -27.14 30.71
N THR A 385 8.67 -28.32 31.32
CA THR A 385 9.73 -29.32 31.55
C THR A 385 10.22 -29.98 30.26
N MET A 386 9.42 -29.93 29.19
CA MET A 386 9.75 -30.42 27.85
C MET A 386 10.13 -29.28 26.90
N THR A 387 10.49 -28.12 27.45
CA THR A 387 10.90 -26.95 26.65
C THR A 387 12.31 -26.52 26.96
N SER A 388 12.98 -25.99 25.94
CA SER A 388 14.24 -25.26 26.09
C SER A 388 13.99 -23.78 25.82
N GLN A 389 14.44 -22.93 26.73
CA GLN A 389 14.33 -21.48 26.61
C GLN A 389 15.69 -20.82 26.83
N PHE A 390 16.05 -19.89 25.97
CA PHE A 390 17.31 -19.16 26.06
C PHE A 390 17.28 -17.86 25.25
N VAL A 391 18.24 -16.99 25.52
CA VAL A 391 18.55 -15.82 24.70
C VAL A 391 19.76 -16.14 23.83
N ILE A 392 19.74 -15.67 22.59
CA ILE A 392 20.78 -15.97 21.61
C ILE A 392 21.01 -14.82 20.66
N SER A 393 22.28 -14.47 20.42
CA SER A 393 22.62 -13.44 19.43
C SER A 393 22.27 -13.91 18.01
N GLN A 394 21.94 -12.98 17.12
CA GLN A 394 21.61 -13.29 15.73
C GLN A 394 22.71 -14.14 15.02
N PRO A 395 24.03 -13.86 15.17
CA PRO A 395 25.07 -14.72 14.63
C PRO A 395 25.05 -16.14 15.21
N ASN A 396 24.91 -16.28 16.53
CA ASN A 396 24.86 -17.59 17.18
C ASN A 396 23.60 -18.37 16.79
N PHE A 397 22.46 -17.70 16.57
CA PHE A 397 21.21 -18.33 16.16
C PHE A 397 21.34 -19.04 14.82
N THR A 398 22.03 -18.42 13.87
CA THR A 398 22.31 -19.02 12.55
C THR A 398 23.05 -20.35 12.71
N ARG A 399 24.12 -20.34 13.52
CA ARG A 399 24.90 -21.55 13.81
C ARG A 399 24.09 -22.60 14.56
N PHE A 400 23.39 -22.20 15.62
CA PHE A 400 22.55 -23.07 16.43
C PHE A 400 21.48 -23.77 15.59
N TYR A 401 20.84 -23.04 14.67
CA TYR A 401 19.80 -23.59 13.83
C TYR A 401 20.36 -24.53 12.75
N GLN A 402 21.61 -24.36 12.31
CA GLN A 402 22.29 -25.29 11.40
C GLN A 402 22.72 -26.57 12.10
N THR A 403 23.27 -26.48 13.32
CA THR A 403 23.77 -27.64 14.07
C THR A 403 22.66 -28.42 14.75
N LYS A 404 21.53 -27.77 15.08
CA LYS A 404 20.40 -28.36 15.82
C LYS A 404 20.83 -29.00 17.15
N GLN A 405 21.79 -28.37 17.82
CA GLN A 405 22.37 -28.86 19.07
C GLN A 405 21.97 -27.96 20.25
N ILE A 406 20.91 -28.34 20.96
CA ILE A 406 20.44 -27.66 22.19
C ILE A 406 21.49 -27.72 23.31
N PRO A 407 22.03 -28.89 23.71
CA PRO A 407 22.86 -28.97 24.92
C PRO A 407 24.14 -28.10 24.87
N PRO A 408 24.93 -28.09 23.77
CA PRO A 408 26.11 -27.22 23.68
C PRO A 408 25.75 -25.73 23.76
N TYR A 409 24.66 -25.31 23.11
CA TYR A 409 24.23 -23.93 23.20
C TYR A 409 23.73 -23.56 24.60
N MET A 410 23.03 -24.46 25.28
CA MET A 410 22.58 -24.23 26.66
C MET A 410 23.76 -24.07 27.62
N GLN A 411 24.84 -24.83 27.45
CA GLN A 411 26.06 -24.66 28.25
C GLN A 411 26.70 -23.28 27.99
N PHE A 412 26.80 -22.87 26.73
CA PHE A 412 27.26 -21.54 26.36
C PHE A 412 26.37 -20.43 26.93
N PHE A 413 25.04 -20.59 26.85
CA PHE A 413 24.06 -19.66 27.37
C PHE A 413 24.18 -19.51 28.89
N THR A 414 24.21 -20.63 29.63
CA THR A 414 24.37 -20.60 31.09
C THR A 414 25.64 -19.88 31.49
N LYS A 415 26.79 -20.23 30.88
CA LYS A 415 28.08 -19.62 31.22
C LYS A 415 28.15 -18.12 30.95
N ASN A 416 27.55 -17.63 29.85
CA ASN A 416 27.77 -16.25 29.40
C ASN A 416 26.61 -15.29 29.71
N TYR A 417 25.39 -15.81 29.89
CA TYR A 417 24.19 -14.98 30.09
C TYR A 417 23.60 -15.13 31.51
N ILE A 418 23.85 -16.24 32.19
CA ILE A 418 23.24 -16.54 33.51
C ILE A 418 24.28 -16.44 34.63
N GLU A 419 25.40 -17.12 34.48
CA GLU A 419 26.53 -17.05 35.39
C GLU A 419 27.31 -15.77 35.09
N LYS A 420 27.15 -14.72 35.91
CA LYS A 420 28.04 -13.57 35.84
C LYS A 420 29.39 -14.01 36.44
N GLU A 421 30.45 -13.99 35.66
CA GLU A 421 31.80 -13.86 36.24
C GLU A 421 31.85 -12.47 36.89
N ASP A 422 31.91 -12.44 38.22
CA ASP A 422 32.11 -11.24 39.03
C ASP A 422 33.47 -10.57 38.76
#